data_AF-A0A1S3QZU3-F1
#
_entry.id   AF-A0A1S3QZU3-F1
#
_cell.length_a   1.000
_cell.length_b   1.000
_cell.length_c   1.000
_cell.angle_alpha   90.00
_cell.angle_beta   90.00
_cell.angle_gamma   90.00
#
_symmetry.space_group_name_H-M   'P 1'
#
loop_
_entity.id
_entity.type
_entity.pdbx_description
1 polymer ?
#
loop_
_entity_poly.entity_id
_entity_poly.type
_entity_poly.pdbx_seq_one_letter_code
_entity_poly.pdbx_strand_id
1 'polypeptide(L)'
;MGVEPQREVVREEEEAGRWVWEPMLCGEAEGGKVPHSLEVLYHQAQSSSTCDALMVAVHLLMVETGFLCQGSEGRPGEMPAGWRAPGGLYRLQYAHPLCDDSLAMVLAVPMGPILVINATLKVKQQVETVRKLSLKPSTYVTDQWTG
;
A
#
# COMPACT_ATOMS: atom_id res chain seq x y z
N MET A 1 -1.90 -66.08 -13.67
CA MET A 1 -2.12 -64.96 -14.61
C MET A 1 -2.45 -63.73 -13.77
N GLY A 2 -1.41 -63.06 -13.28
CA GLY A 2 -1.55 -61.83 -12.49
C GLY A 2 -1.44 -60.64 -13.43
N VAL A 3 -2.42 -59.74 -13.37
CA VAL A 3 -2.45 -58.52 -14.18
C VAL A 3 -1.71 -57.45 -13.38
N GLU A 4 -0.57 -56.98 -13.88
CA GLU A 4 0.16 -55.85 -13.30
C GLU A 4 -0.61 -54.54 -13.59
N PRO A 5 -0.73 -53.60 -12.64
CA PRO A 5 -1.32 -52.31 -12.94
C PRO A 5 -0.26 -51.41 -13.60
N GLN A 6 -0.57 -50.90 -14.79
CA GLN A 6 0.20 -49.83 -15.43
C GLN A 6 0.21 -48.60 -14.53
N ARG A 7 1.40 -48.20 -14.08
CA ARG A 7 1.64 -46.89 -13.47
C ARG A 7 1.51 -45.82 -14.55
N GLU A 8 0.41 -45.07 -14.50
CA GLU A 8 0.25 -43.84 -15.24
C GLU A 8 1.25 -42.81 -14.69
N VAL A 9 2.25 -42.45 -15.48
CA VAL A 9 3.22 -41.41 -15.15
C VAL A 9 2.51 -40.08 -15.33
N VAL A 10 1.96 -39.54 -14.25
CA VAL A 10 1.52 -38.16 -14.21
C VAL A 10 2.79 -37.31 -14.34
N ARG A 11 2.97 -36.72 -15.53
CA ARG A 11 3.95 -35.67 -15.75
C ARG A 11 3.52 -34.48 -14.88
N GLU A 12 4.16 -34.32 -13.74
CA GLU A 12 4.17 -33.05 -13.04
C GLU A 12 4.92 -32.08 -13.95
N GLU A 13 4.18 -31.29 -14.73
CA GLU A 13 4.71 -30.09 -15.34
C GLU A 13 5.07 -29.16 -14.18
N GLU A 14 6.35 -29.16 -13.81
CA GLU A 14 6.98 -28.06 -13.09
C GLU A 14 6.68 -26.80 -13.91
N GLU A 15 5.65 -26.06 -13.50
CA GLU A 15 5.45 -24.66 -13.82
C GLU A 15 6.75 -23.95 -13.43
N ALA A 16 7.66 -23.85 -14.40
CA ALA A 16 8.88 -23.08 -14.29
C ALA A 16 8.47 -21.68 -13.88
N GLY A 17 8.64 -21.40 -12.58
CA GLY A 17 8.10 -20.24 -11.91
C GLY A 17 8.43 -19.01 -12.73
N ARG A 18 7.39 -18.37 -13.29
CA ARG A 18 7.50 -16.98 -13.71
C ARG A 18 8.05 -16.26 -12.49
N TRP A 19 9.27 -15.75 -12.62
CA TRP A 19 9.84 -14.80 -11.67
C TRP A 19 8.92 -13.58 -11.72
N VAL A 20 7.85 -13.61 -10.95
CA VAL A 20 7.05 -12.43 -10.69
C VAL A 20 7.90 -11.65 -9.71
N TRP A 21 8.54 -10.60 -10.22
CA TRP A 21 9.11 -9.56 -9.37
C TRP A 21 7.92 -8.84 -8.71
N GLU A 22 7.25 -9.53 -7.79
CA GLU A 22 6.23 -8.90 -6.96
C GLU A 22 6.97 -7.86 -6.11
N PRO A 23 6.45 -6.62 -6.04
CA PRO A 23 7.02 -5.63 -5.15
C PRO A 23 7.14 -6.23 -3.75
N MET A 24 8.33 -6.15 -3.15
CA MET A 24 8.55 -6.62 -1.78
C MET A 24 7.85 -5.66 -0.82
N LEU A 25 6.56 -5.90 -0.61
CA LEU A 25 5.74 -5.20 0.37
C LEU A 25 6.11 -5.69 1.77
N CYS A 26 6.17 -4.77 2.73
CA CYS A 26 6.46 -5.08 4.13
C CYS A 26 7.78 -5.85 4.30
N GLY A 27 8.86 -5.46 3.60
CA GLY A 27 10.12 -6.20 3.59
C GLY A 27 10.80 -6.34 4.96
N GLU A 28 10.44 -5.49 5.91
CA GLU A 28 10.92 -5.49 7.30
C GLU A 28 9.99 -6.24 8.27
N ALA A 29 8.86 -6.77 7.81
CA ALA A 29 7.85 -7.36 8.69
C ALA A 29 8.30 -8.74 9.22
N GLU A 30 8.44 -8.81 10.55
CA GLU A 30 8.68 -10.05 11.28
C GLU A 30 7.51 -10.31 12.24
N GLY A 31 7.20 -11.59 12.48
CA GLY A 31 6.12 -11.97 13.39
C GLY A 31 6.32 -11.38 14.79
N GLY A 32 5.32 -10.63 15.28
CA GLY A 32 5.34 -10.01 16.60
C GLY A 32 6.24 -8.78 16.74
N LYS A 33 6.85 -8.29 15.64
CA LYS A 33 7.63 -7.04 15.64
C LYS A 33 6.98 -6.01 14.73
N VAL A 34 7.11 -4.75 15.12
CA VAL A 34 6.69 -3.62 14.27
C VAL A 34 7.79 -3.35 13.24
N PRO A 35 7.46 -3.23 11.95
CA PRO A 35 8.41 -2.77 10.93
C PRO A 35 8.98 -1.39 11.29
N HIS A 36 10.31 -1.24 11.22
CA HIS A 36 10.98 -0.02 11.68
C HIS A 36 10.54 1.22 10.90
N SER A 37 10.45 1.09 9.58
CA SER A 37 9.95 2.14 8.68
C SER A 37 8.54 2.62 9.06
N LEU A 38 7.64 1.69 9.42
CA LEU A 38 6.29 2.02 9.85
C LEU A 38 6.28 2.73 11.21
N GLU A 39 7.08 2.26 12.16
CA GLU A 39 7.21 2.86 13.50
C GLU A 39 7.67 4.32 13.43
N VAL A 40 8.75 4.57 12.68
CA VAL A 40 9.30 5.93 12.50
C VAL A 40 8.28 6.84 11.83
N LEU A 41 7.68 6.39 10.72
CA LEU A 41 6.71 7.17 9.96
C LEU A 41 5.46 7.50 10.79
N TYR A 42 4.96 6.53 11.56
CA TYR A 42 3.80 6.70 12.44
C TYR A 42 4.05 7.72 13.54
N HIS A 43 5.21 7.65 14.20
CA HIS A 43 5.59 8.61 15.23
C HIS A 43 5.74 10.03 14.68
N GLN A 44 6.36 10.18 13.51
CA GLN A 44 6.55 11.49 12.86
C GLN A 44 5.25 12.08 12.32
N ALA A 45 4.30 11.25 11.88
CA ALA A 45 3.02 11.69 11.34
C ALA A 45 2.11 12.36 12.37
N GLN A 46 2.37 12.19 13.68
CA GLN A 46 1.54 12.71 14.78
C GLN A 46 0.06 12.34 14.58
N SER A 47 -0.17 11.07 14.24
CA SER A 47 -1.48 10.51 13.98
C SER A 47 -2.42 10.74 15.16
N SER A 48 -3.62 11.27 14.88
CA SER A 48 -4.65 11.55 15.90
C SER A 48 -5.92 10.71 15.74
N SER A 49 -5.97 9.83 14.75
CA SER A 49 -7.13 8.99 14.46
C SER A 49 -6.74 7.66 13.82
N THR A 50 -7.65 6.69 13.83
CA THR A 50 -7.47 5.42 13.10
C THR A 50 -7.40 5.63 11.58
N CYS A 51 -8.01 6.69 11.05
CA CYS A 51 -7.87 7.07 9.64
C CYS A 51 -6.46 7.60 9.33
N ASP A 52 -5.91 8.44 10.22
CA ASP A 52 -4.54 8.95 10.10
C ASP A 52 -3.54 7.78 10.08
N ALA A 53 -3.68 6.86 11.02
CA ALA A 53 -2.86 5.65 11.12
C ALA A 53 -2.92 4.78 9.85
N LEU A 54 -4.12 4.56 9.33
CA LEU A 54 -4.32 3.78 8.11
C LEU A 54 -3.70 4.50 6.89
N MET A 55 -3.80 5.82 6.81
CA MET A 55 -3.19 6.60 5.73
C MET A 55 -1.66 6.62 5.79
N VAL A 56 -1.07 6.56 6.99
CA VAL A 56 0.37 6.34 7.18
C VAL A 56 0.79 4.99 6.58
N ALA A 57 0.05 3.92 6.90
CA ALA A 57 0.32 2.61 6.32
C ALA A 57 0.18 2.63 4.79
N VAL A 58 -0.89 3.24 4.25
CA VAL A 58 -1.06 3.42 2.79
C VAL A 58 0.12 4.15 2.18
N HIS A 59 0.63 5.19 2.82
CA HIS A 59 1.80 5.91 2.32
C HIS A 59 3.03 5.01 2.23
N LEU A 60 3.32 4.24 3.29
CA LEU A 60 4.45 3.31 3.31
C LEU A 60 4.33 2.26 2.19
N LEU A 61 3.15 1.65 2.03
CA LEU A 61 2.90 0.64 0.99
C LEU A 61 3.11 1.21 -0.42
N MET A 62 2.70 2.47 -0.67
CA MET A 62 2.99 3.14 -1.95
C MET A 62 4.50 3.29 -2.17
N VAL A 63 5.25 3.70 -1.14
CA VAL A 63 6.70 3.88 -1.25
C VAL A 63 7.44 2.55 -1.46
N GLU A 64 7.07 1.50 -0.73
CA GLU A 64 7.66 0.15 -0.89
C GLU A 64 7.41 -0.45 -2.27
N THR A 65 6.30 -0.08 -2.92
CA THR A 65 6.02 -0.46 -4.31
C THR A 65 6.77 0.37 -5.36
N GLY A 66 7.62 1.31 -4.94
CA GLY A 66 8.49 2.10 -5.81
C GLY A 66 7.96 3.51 -6.15
N PHE A 67 6.83 3.94 -5.57
CA PHE A 67 6.33 5.29 -5.80
C PHE A 67 7.13 6.34 -5.03
N LEU A 68 7.46 7.42 -5.72
CA LEU A 68 8.13 8.59 -5.16
C LEU A 68 7.09 9.66 -4.82
N CYS A 69 6.98 9.97 -3.53
CA CYS A 69 6.05 10.99 -3.07
C CYS A 69 6.43 12.38 -3.59
N GLN A 70 5.44 13.11 -4.08
CA GLN A 70 5.58 14.49 -4.52
C GLN A 70 5.36 15.41 -3.30
N GLY A 71 6.21 16.42 -3.13
CA GLY A 71 6.10 17.38 -2.01
C GLY A 71 6.64 16.88 -0.67
N SER A 72 7.24 15.68 -0.61
CA SER A 72 8.23 15.39 0.45
C SER A 72 9.51 16.13 0.06
N GLU A 73 9.98 17.05 0.88
CA GLU A 73 11.20 17.87 0.66
C GLU A 73 12.49 17.02 0.74
N GLY A 74 12.56 15.91 -0.01
CA GLY A 74 13.69 14.99 -0.04
C GLY A 74 13.87 14.15 1.22
N ARG A 75 12.86 14.06 2.09
CA ARG A 75 12.92 13.29 3.34
C ARG A 75 12.22 11.94 3.20
N PRO A 76 12.94 10.86 2.83
CA PRO A 76 12.37 9.53 2.84
C PRO A 76 11.97 9.16 4.28
N GLY A 77 10.80 8.53 4.44
CA GLY A 77 10.30 8.11 5.76
C GLY A 77 9.48 9.15 6.52
N GLU A 78 9.14 10.29 5.91
CA GLU A 78 8.22 11.29 6.47
C GLU A 78 6.93 11.39 5.63
N MET A 79 5.81 11.72 6.28
CA MET A 79 4.57 12.06 5.57
C MET A 79 4.75 13.40 4.84
N PRO A 80 4.27 13.54 3.58
CA PRO A 80 4.47 14.76 2.80
C PRO A 80 3.70 15.94 3.40
N ALA A 81 4.21 17.15 3.22
CA ALA A 81 3.55 18.34 3.73
C ALA A 81 2.11 18.46 3.17
N GLY A 82 1.15 18.77 4.04
CA GLY A 82 -0.26 18.93 3.65
C GLY A 82 -0.99 17.62 3.33
N TRP A 83 -0.42 16.45 3.66
CA TRP A 83 -1.07 15.15 3.45
C TRP A 83 -2.44 15.03 4.14
N ARG A 84 -2.61 15.71 5.27
CA ARG A 84 -3.86 15.83 6.03
C ARG A 84 -4.36 17.27 5.94
N ALA A 85 -5.47 17.46 5.25
CA ALA A 85 -6.13 18.76 5.13
C ALA A 85 -7.15 18.98 6.27
N PRO A 86 -7.49 20.25 6.59
CA PRO A 86 -8.59 20.56 7.49
C PRO A 86 -9.88 19.88 7.05
N GLY A 87 -10.67 19.38 8.00
CA GLY A 87 -11.89 18.62 7.71
C GLY A 87 -11.68 17.12 7.49
N GLY A 88 -10.48 16.60 7.73
CA GLY A 88 -10.20 15.16 7.72
C GLY A 88 -10.01 14.55 6.34
N LEU A 89 -9.81 15.37 5.31
CA LEU A 89 -9.48 14.90 3.96
C LEU A 89 -7.99 14.59 3.87
N TYR A 90 -7.63 13.48 3.22
CA TYR A 90 -6.25 13.13 2.94
C TYR A 90 -5.92 13.24 1.46
N ARG A 91 -4.72 13.74 1.16
CA ARG A 91 -4.21 13.88 -0.20
C ARG A 91 -2.74 13.51 -0.28
N LEU A 92 -2.43 12.51 -1.08
CA LEU A 92 -1.07 12.08 -1.39
C LEU A 92 -0.90 12.08 -2.91
N GLN A 93 0.28 12.46 -3.37
CA GLN A 93 0.61 12.51 -4.79
C GLN A 93 1.96 11.85 -5.01
N TYR A 94 2.07 11.08 -6.08
CA TYR A 94 3.22 10.24 -6.36
C TYR A 94 3.57 10.25 -7.84
N ALA A 95 4.85 10.01 -8.13
CA ALA A 95 5.34 9.63 -9.44
C ALA A 95 5.98 8.24 -9.34
N HIS A 96 5.98 7.47 -10.42
CA HIS A 96 6.68 6.18 -10.47
C HIS A 96 7.74 6.24 -11.57
N PRO A 97 9.01 5.88 -11.30
CA PRO A 97 10.09 5.99 -12.30
C PRO A 97 9.86 5.21 -13.59
N LEU A 98 9.03 4.17 -13.53
CA LEU A 98 8.67 3.36 -14.71
C LEU A 98 7.43 3.87 -15.46
N CYS A 99 6.84 4.99 -15.02
CA CYS A 99 5.63 5.56 -15.60
C CYS A 99 5.87 7.03 -15.94
N ASP A 100 6.57 7.25 -17.06
CA ASP A 100 6.97 8.59 -17.56
C ASP A 100 5.80 9.58 -17.60
N ASP A 101 6.06 10.80 -17.12
CA ASP A 101 5.11 11.94 -17.06
C ASP A 101 3.74 11.61 -16.46
N SER A 102 3.67 10.56 -15.63
CA SER A 102 2.46 10.16 -14.95
C SER A 102 2.45 10.58 -13.48
N LEU A 103 1.27 10.91 -12.99
CA LEU A 103 1.04 11.25 -11.59
C LEU A 103 -0.07 10.37 -11.02
N ALA A 104 0.27 9.60 -10.01
CA ALA A 104 -0.70 8.90 -9.19
C ALA A 104 -1.14 9.83 -8.04
N MET A 105 -2.44 9.94 -7.82
CA MET A 105 -3.00 10.75 -6.74
C MET A 105 -3.96 9.90 -5.93
N VAL A 106 -3.75 9.89 -4.62
CA VAL A 106 -4.57 9.20 -3.63
C VAL A 106 -5.32 10.25 -2.83
N LEU A 107 -6.65 10.22 -2.91
CA LEU A 107 -7.56 11.08 -2.14
C LEU A 107 -8.40 10.20 -1.23
N ALA A 108 -8.35 10.43 0.07
CA ALA A 108 -9.13 9.67 1.03
C ALA A 108 -10.08 10.55 1.83
N VAL A 109 -11.33 10.12 1.93
CA VAL A 109 -12.42 10.84 2.61
C VAL A 109 -13.03 9.94 3.68
N PRO A 110 -12.99 10.33 4.96
CA PRO A 110 -13.78 9.68 6.00
C PRO A 110 -15.27 9.90 5.76
N MET A 111 -16.03 8.80 5.71
CA MET A 111 -17.48 8.77 5.57
C MET A 111 -18.07 7.90 6.69
N GLY A 112 -18.26 8.51 7.86
CA GLY A 112 -18.65 7.79 9.08
C GLY A 112 -17.57 6.78 9.49
N PRO A 113 -17.89 5.48 9.65
CA PRO A 113 -16.91 4.46 10.05
C PRO A 113 -16.05 3.95 8.89
N ILE A 114 -16.26 4.44 7.66
CA ILE A 114 -15.57 3.98 6.45
C ILE A 114 -14.63 5.07 5.96
N LEU A 115 -13.39 4.70 5.63
CA LEU A 115 -12.47 5.52 4.87
C LEU A 115 -12.60 5.14 3.38
N VAL A 116 -12.99 6.10 2.55
CA VAL A 116 -13.09 5.91 1.10
C VAL A 116 -11.84 6.48 0.46
N ILE A 117 -11.03 5.62 -0.15
CA ILE A 117 -9.80 5.97 -0.85
C ILE A 117 -10.05 5.90 -2.35
N ASN A 118 -9.79 7.00 -3.06
CA ASN A 118 -9.82 7.09 -4.51
C ASN A 118 -8.38 7.30 -5.00
N ALA A 119 -7.88 6.34 -5.76
CA ALA A 119 -6.61 6.45 -6.45
C ALA A 119 -6.88 6.80 -7.92
N THR A 120 -6.21 7.83 -8.42
CA THR A 120 -6.30 8.26 -9.82
C THR A 120 -4.92 8.24 -10.44
N LEU A 121 -4.79 7.75 -11.67
CA LEU A 121 -3.58 7.86 -12.48
C LEU A 121 -3.83 8.88 -13.59
N LYS A 122 -3.00 9.91 -13.62
CA LYS A 122 -3.00 10.93 -14.68
C LYS A 122 -1.82 10.68 -15.60
N VAL A 123 -2.06 10.56 -16.89
CA VAL A 123 -1.04 10.43 -17.93
C VAL A 123 -1.26 11.57 -18.92
N LYS A 124 -0.22 12.37 -19.22
CA LYS A 124 -0.34 13.55 -20.12
C LYS A 124 -1.49 14.50 -19.74
N GLN A 125 -1.67 14.73 -18.43
CA GLN A 125 -2.75 15.52 -17.82
C GLN A 125 -4.18 14.98 -18.00
N GLN A 126 -4.37 13.83 -18.62
CA GLN A 126 -5.67 13.16 -18.71
C GLN A 126 -5.79 12.08 -17.63
N VAL A 127 -6.95 12.00 -16.98
CA VAL A 127 -7.23 10.94 -16.00
C VAL A 127 -7.53 9.66 -16.79
N GLU A 128 -6.68 8.66 -16.65
CA GLU A 128 -6.85 7.38 -17.35
C GLU A 128 -7.54 6.32 -16.49
N THR A 129 -7.10 6.21 -15.23
CA THR A 129 -7.60 5.17 -14.33
C THR A 129 -8.05 5.77 -13.02
N VAL A 130 -9.21 5.31 -12.55
CA VAL A 130 -9.72 5.60 -11.20
C VAL A 130 -10.00 4.26 -10.52
N ARG A 131 -9.37 4.03 -9.37
CA ARG A 131 -9.65 2.90 -8.50
C ARG A 131 -10.21 3.44 -7.20
N LYS A 132 -11.28 2.81 -6.72
CA LYS A 132 -11.91 3.14 -5.45
C LYS A 132 -11.80 1.95 -4.51
N LEU A 133 -11.40 2.24 -3.28
CA LEU A 133 -11.30 1.29 -2.18
C LEU A 133 -12.06 1.87 -0.99
N SER A 134 -12.82 1.04 -0.28
CA SER A 134 -13.54 1.44 0.94
C SER A 134 -13.13 0.51 2.06
N LEU A 135 -12.55 1.08 3.11
CA LEU A 135 -12.01 0.35 4.25
C LEU A 135 -12.72 0.78 5.53
N LYS A 136 -12.87 -0.13 6.48
CA LYS A 136 -13.23 0.20 7.85
C LYS A 136 -11.93 0.30 8.67
N PRO A 137 -11.47 1.49 9.09
CA PRO A 137 -10.17 1.64 9.74
C PRO A 137 -10.00 0.81 11.01
N SER A 138 -11.07 0.65 11.80
CA SER A 138 -11.04 -0.15 13.03
C SER A 138 -10.89 -1.66 12.82
N THR A 139 -10.95 -2.15 11.58
CA THR A 139 -10.58 -3.53 11.25
C THR A 139 -9.06 -3.73 11.20
N TYR A 140 -8.31 -2.66 10.94
CA TYR A 140 -6.86 -2.71 10.72
C TYR A 140 -6.07 -2.00 11.83
N VAL A 141 -6.69 -1.02 12.50
CA VAL A 141 -6.07 -0.22 13.55
C VAL A 141 -6.86 -0.41 14.84
N THR A 142 -6.18 -0.86 15.88
CA THR A 142 -6.74 -1.02 17.22
C THR A 142 -6.35 0.17 18.10
N ASP A 143 -7.24 0.55 19.02
CA ASP A 143 -6.97 1.61 20.00
C ASP A 143 -5.98 1.16 21.10
N GLN A 144 -5.71 -0.14 21.18
CA GLN A 144 -4.85 -0.75 22.18
C GLN A 144 -3.85 -1.71 21.52
N TRP A 145 -2.60 -1.67 21.99
CA TRP A 145 -1.59 -2.68 21.69
C TRP A 145 -1.89 -3.93 22.52
N THR A 146 -2.14 -5.08 21.89
CA THR A 146 -2.53 -6.30 22.61
C THR A 146 -1.36 -7.13 23.14
N GLY A 147 -0.11 -6.69 22.94
CA GLY A 147 1.07 -7.46 23.36
C GLY A 147 1.50 -8.42 22.28
#